data_AF-A0A1Y1CKJ5-F1
#
_entry.id   AF-A0A1Y1CKJ5-F1
#
_cell.length_a   1.000
_cell.length_b   1.000
_cell.length_c   1.000
_cell.angle_alpha   90.00
_cell.angle_beta   90.00
_cell.angle_gamma   90.00
#
_symmetry.space_group_name_H-M   'P 1'
#
loop_
_entity.id
_entity.type
_entity.pdbx_description
1 polymer ?
#
loop_
_entity_poly.entity_id
_entity_poly.type
_entity_poly.pdbx_seq_one_letter_code
_entity_poly.pdbx_strand_id
1 'polypeptide(L)'
;MIQPLRNLLHLSFILVFMVSCSPNTASAKRRPPQWVKERPVSSEYYIGIAVVKKDANETSYMQLAKNQALQDLSSEISISISSNSVLHQFENNTSFKEEFEADIRTSLAQDLEGYEMVSSWDNKKEGEYWVYYRLSKNQYALLKRIKLNKAKKLSQSYFEEGKQYENQLDLFQALNYYAKSLDAIKNYLDEDLSVMTLDGTINLGTDIYNSIQNIFNRTELTPEKKAIQIQISTSQKEPIRVKAVWRADEGEKTISQLPLHIDFTKGEGILNRKVSTDQFGYATSQLSKVTSKQKLQEITVSLDLSSILDDNNENYELNKLFFTPESAPKSKILLNVERLKAYMNFSEKIFGEDSKRGILENNLKKELSENFFSFTNDKDQAKVILDINTNVTKGEIKEGRNYTVYIVYLDCFFSLTDVKTGMEIFNDAIYEVKGMKPISYDYAVREAYDQAVSEINNTIVPKLNQLDL
;
A
#
# COMPACT_ATOMS: atom_id res chain seq x y z
N MET A 1 2.61 98.03 -29.73
CA MET A 1 3.71 98.98 -29.95
C MET A 1 4.91 98.16 -30.45
N ILE A 2 5.20 98.31 -31.75
CA ILE A 2 6.43 97.93 -32.50
C ILE A 2 6.79 96.42 -32.62
N GLN A 3 6.28 95.88 -33.73
CA GLN A 3 6.79 94.80 -34.61
C GLN A 3 8.19 95.15 -35.23
N PRO A 4 8.82 94.35 -36.13
CA PRO A 4 9.18 92.93 -36.16
C PRO A 4 10.58 92.76 -36.86
N LEU A 5 10.70 91.91 -37.91
CA LEU A 5 11.78 91.72 -38.91
C LEU A 5 12.86 90.65 -38.56
N ARG A 6 13.31 89.75 -39.44
CA ARG A 6 13.04 89.50 -40.87
C ARG A 6 13.67 88.15 -41.28
N ASN A 7 12.86 87.24 -41.81
CA ASN A 7 13.01 86.44 -43.04
C ASN A 7 14.36 85.88 -43.57
N LEU A 8 14.19 84.67 -44.16
CA LEU A 8 14.82 84.10 -45.38
C LEU A 8 16.25 83.54 -45.26
N LEU A 9 16.69 82.49 -45.97
CA LEU A 9 16.15 81.30 -46.65
C LEU A 9 17.41 80.53 -47.15
N HIS A 10 17.29 79.21 -47.36
CA HIS A 10 18.20 78.32 -48.12
C HIS A 10 19.55 77.90 -47.49
N LEU A 11 20.18 76.79 -47.86
CA LEU A 11 19.85 75.45 -48.39
C LEU A 11 21.25 74.81 -48.53
N SER A 12 21.47 73.63 -47.93
CA SER A 12 22.44 72.58 -48.31
C SER A 12 23.87 72.94 -48.77
N PHE A 13 24.90 72.41 -48.09
CA PHE A 13 25.80 71.32 -48.56
C PHE A 13 27.15 71.32 -47.80
N ILE A 14 27.35 70.27 -47.00
CA ILE A 14 28.60 69.52 -46.69
C ILE A 14 29.95 70.23 -46.91
N LEU A 15 30.71 70.45 -45.82
CA LEU A 15 32.12 70.05 -45.79
C LEU A 15 32.63 69.77 -44.38
N VAL A 16 33.22 68.59 -44.27
CA VAL A 16 33.95 67.98 -43.18
C VAL A 16 35.07 68.90 -42.64
N PHE A 17 35.10 69.13 -41.33
CA PHE A 17 36.35 69.19 -40.57
C PHE A 17 36.16 68.51 -39.22
N MET A 18 36.72 67.30 -39.17
CA MET A 18 36.90 66.48 -37.98
C MET A 18 37.86 67.18 -37.01
N VAL A 19 37.32 67.72 -35.91
CA VAL A 19 38.11 67.87 -34.68
C VAL A 19 37.71 66.71 -33.77
N SER A 20 38.55 65.69 -33.86
CA SER A 20 38.55 64.52 -32.99
C SER A 20 38.79 64.97 -31.54
N CYS A 21 37.71 65.10 -30.77
CA CYS A 21 37.79 65.10 -29.33
C CYS A 21 37.42 63.68 -28.90
N SER A 22 38.44 62.83 -28.73
CA SER A 22 38.28 61.49 -28.17
C SER A 22 37.60 61.61 -26.80
N PRO A 23 36.36 61.12 -26.59
CA PRO A 23 36.02 60.68 -25.26
C PRO A 23 36.83 59.41 -25.06
N ASN A 24 37.92 59.53 -24.29
CA ASN A 24 38.49 58.40 -23.58
C ASN A 24 37.34 57.69 -22.87
N THR A 25 36.77 56.67 -23.51
CA THR A 25 36.03 55.61 -22.83
C THR A 25 37.08 54.76 -22.14
N ALA A 26 37.75 55.36 -21.15
CA ALA A 26 38.30 54.60 -20.06
C ALA A 26 37.13 53.76 -19.56
N SER A 27 37.22 52.46 -19.79
CA SER A 27 36.28 51.47 -19.29
C SER A 27 36.16 51.73 -17.79
N ALA A 28 35.10 52.44 -17.39
CA ALA A 28 34.87 52.76 -16.00
C ALA A 28 34.74 51.40 -15.33
N LYS A 29 35.76 51.00 -14.56
CA LYS A 29 35.75 49.80 -13.73
C LYS A 29 34.47 49.88 -12.92
N ARG A 30 33.46 49.14 -13.36
CA ARG A 30 32.14 49.05 -12.76
C ARG A 30 32.43 48.54 -11.34
N ARG A 31 32.38 49.44 -10.34
CA ARG A 31 32.74 49.10 -8.96
C ARG A 31 31.64 48.17 -8.43
N PRO A 32 31.99 47.10 -7.70
CA PRO A 32 30.99 46.20 -7.14
C PRO A 32 30.05 46.99 -6.22
N PRO A 33 28.72 46.81 -6.38
CA PRO A 33 27.73 47.37 -5.48
C PRO A 33 28.00 46.98 -4.01
N GLN A 34 27.50 47.76 -3.06
CA GLN A 34 27.73 47.50 -1.63
C GLN A 34 27.22 46.11 -1.21
N TRP A 35 26.07 45.68 -1.72
CA TRP A 35 25.48 44.38 -1.41
C TRP A 35 26.30 43.17 -1.90
N VAL A 36 27.21 43.37 -2.86
CA VAL A 36 28.17 42.35 -3.32
C VAL A 36 29.36 42.24 -2.35
N LYS A 37 29.66 43.31 -1.61
CA LYS A 37 30.74 43.34 -0.63
C LYS A 37 30.29 42.85 0.75
N GLU A 38 29.06 43.16 1.12
CA GLU A 38 28.50 42.87 2.44
C GLU A 38 27.00 42.58 2.33
N ARG A 39 26.54 41.48 2.95
CA ARG A 39 25.12 41.10 2.95
C ARG A 39 24.30 42.20 3.65
N PRO A 40 23.27 42.77 3.00
CA PRO A 40 22.43 43.77 3.66
C PRO A 40 21.65 43.14 4.82
N VAL A 41 21.43 43.91 5.89
CA VAL A 41 20.56 43.52 7.01
C VAL A 41 19.26 44.32 6.91
N SER A 42 18.12 43.65 6.99
CA SER A 42 16.81 44.30 6.93
C SER A 42 15.84 43.72 7.96
N SER A 43 15.17 44.61 8.70
CA SER A 43 14.04 44.24 9.54
C SER A 43 12.77 44.00 8.71
N GLU A 44 12.64 44.60 7.53
CA GLU A 44 11.42 44.60 6.71
C GLU A 44 11.40 43.51 5.62
N TYR A 45 12.58 43.05 5.19
CA TYR A 45 12.71 42.10 4.08
C TYR A 45 13.51 40.87 4.48
N TYR A 46 13.11 39.71 3.98
CA TYR A 46 14.00 38.56 3.81
C TYR A 46 14.90 38.80 2.58
N ILE A 47 16.13 38.33 2.62
CA ILE A 47 17.15 38.59 1.60
C ILE A 47 17.71 37.27 1.06
N GLY A 48 17.82 37.16 -0.26
CA GLY A 48 18.49 36.04 -0.91
C GLY A 48 19.59 36.52 -1.82
N ILE A 49 20.82 36.10 -1.60
CA ILE A 49 21.97 36.45 -2.44
C ILE A 49 22.71 35.18 -2.83
N ALA A 50 22.96 35.00 -4.13
CA ALA A 50 23.81 33.94 -4.62
C ALA A 50 24.83 34.45 -5.63
N VAL A 51 25.95 33.73 -5.69
CA VAL A 51 27.03 33.91 -6.65
C VAL A 51 27.29 32.59 -7.35
N VAL A 52 27.35 32.63 -8.68
CA VAL A 52 27.76 31.48 -9.49
C VAL A 52 28.94 31.85 -10.37
N LYS A 53 29.78 30.86 -10.66
CA LYS A 53 30.80 30.99 -11.69
C LYS A 53 30.15 30.84 -13.07
N LYS A 54 30.60 31.67 -14.00
CA LYS A 54 30.21 31.61 -15.41
C LYS A 54 30.93 30.44 -16.05
N ASP A 55 30.16 29.40 -16.37
CA ASP A 55 30.58 28.38 -17.31
C ASP A 55 30.36 28.89 -18.75
N ALA A 56 30.81 28.12 -19.76
CA ALA A 56 30.80 28.56 -21.16
C ALA A 56 29.40 28.75 -21.78
N ASN A 57 28.31 28.50 -21.04
CA ASN A 57 26.94 28.52 -21.56
C ASN A 57 26.08 29.59 -20.86
N GLU A 58 25.84 30.73 -21.54
CA GLU A 58 25.34 31.95 -20.90
C GLU A 58 23.95 31.85 -20.27
N THR A 59 23.06 31.05 -20.86
CA THR A 59 21.68 30.89 -20.38
C THR A 59 21.61 30.01 -19.11
N SER A 60 22.62 29.16 -18.88
CA SER A 60 22.66 28.19 -17.77
C SER A 60 23.00 28.86 -16.45
N TYR A 61 24.09 29.65 -16.41
CA TYR A 61 24.55 30.24 -15.14
C TYR A 61 23.58 31.30 -14.59
N MET A 62 22.91 32.08 -15.44
CA MET A 62 21.96 33.10 -14.96
C MET A 62 20.75 32.47 -14.27
N GLN A 63 20.23 31.37 -14.81
CA GLN A 63 19.14 30.62 -14.19
C GLN A 63 19.61 29.93 -12.90
N LEU A 64 20.82 29.36 -12.90
CA LEU A 64 21.40 28.76 -11.70
C LEU A 64 21.55 29.78 -10.56
N ALA A 65 22.04 30.99 -10.86
CA ALA A 65 22.19 32.06 -9.88
C ALA A 65 20.84 32.51 -9.30
N LYS A 66 19.81 32.60 -10.15
CA LYS A 66 18.45 32.89 -9.70
C LYS A 66 17.94 31.78 -8.78
N ASN A 67 18.09 30.52 -9.15
CA ASN A 67 17.62 29.40 -8.33
C ASN A 67 18.34 29.34 -6.98
N GLN A 68 19.65 29.52 -6.96
CA GLN A 68 20.43 29.55 -5.70
C GLN A 68 20.09 30.77 -4.84
N ALA A 69 19.86 31.95 -5.42
CA ALA A 69 19.44 33.12 -4.66
C ALA A 69 18.06 32.94 -4.05
N LEU A 70 17.15 32.21 -4.72
CA LEU A 70 15.84 31.86 -4.18
C LEU A 70 15.95 30.83 -3.04
N GLN A 71 16.88 29.87 -3.14
CA GLN A 71 17.19 28.94 -2.05
C GLN A 71 17.77 29.67 -0.82
N ASP A 72 18.70 30.61 -1.02
CA ASP A 72 19.24 31.44 0.08
C ASP A 72 18.12 32.27 0.73
N LEU A 73 17.24 32.90 -0.08
CA LEU A 73 16.07 33.64 0.41
C LEU A 73 15.16 32.75 1.28
N SER A 74 14.88 31.53 0.80
CA SER A 74 14.00 30.58 1.48
C SER A 74 14.61 30.09 2.78
N SER A 75 15.94 29.95 2.85
CA SER A 75 16.63 29.54 4.08
C SER A 75 16.63 30.63 5.16
N GLU A 76 16.45 31.90 4.79
CA GLU A 76 16.28 33.00 5.76
C GLU A 76 14.92 32.95 6.47
N ILE A 77 13.92 32.28 5.88
CA ILE A 77 12.58 32.14 6.46
C ILE A 77 12.61 31.03 7.51
N SER A 78 12.52 31.43 8.78
CA SER A 78 12.44 30.47 9.90
C SER A 78 11.08 29.79 9.94
N ILE A 79 11.08 28.47 10.00
CA ILE A 79 9.90 27.65 10.30
C ILE A 79 9.85 27.46 11.81
N SER A 80 8.71 27.78 12.42
CA SER A 80 8.46 27.62 13.85
C SER A 80 7.19 26.85 14.06
N ILE A 81 7.24 25.80 14.88
CA ILE A 81 6.07 25.00 15.23
C ILE A 81 5.30 25.71 16.36
N SER A 82 4.01 25.92 16.13
CA SER A 82 3.08 26.47 17.11
C SER A 82 2.95 25.57 18.34
N SER A 83 2.75 26.16 19.51
CA SER A 83 2.42 25.39 20.73
C SER A 83 1.09 24.65 20.62
N ASN A 84 0.19 25.11 19.74
CA ASN A 84 -1.13 24.52 19.48
C ASN A 84 -1.14 23.60 18.24
N SER A 85 0.04 23.25 17.73
CA SER A 85 0.20 22.36 16.58
C SER A 85 -0.26 20.95 16.90
N VAL A 86 -0.93 20.30 15.94
CA VAL A 86 -1.33 18.90 16.04
C VAL A 86 -0.13 17.95 16.09
N LEU A 87 1.05 18.38 15.64
CA LEU A 87 2.28 17.59 15.67
C LEU A 87 2.67 17.15 17.09
N HIS A 88 2.25 17.89 18.13
CA HIS A 88 2.46 17.50 19.53
C HIS A 88 1.68 16.25 19.94
N GLN A 89 0.62 15.87 19.21
CA GLN A 89 -0.03 14.57 19.43
C GLN A 89 0.84 13.39 18.99
N PHE A 90 1.85 13.63 18.16
CA PHE A 90 2.72 12.61 17.58
C PHE A 90 4.15 12.71 18.10
N GLU A 91 4.36 13.19 19.33
CA GLU A 91 5.70 13.38 19.92
C GLU A 91 6.63 12.15 19.83
N ASN A 92 6.07 10.94 19.84
CA ASN A 92 6.85 9.70 19.71
C ASN A 92 7.27 9.37 18.26
N ASN A 93 6.78 10.11 17.26
CA ASN A 93 7.05 9.90 15.83
C ASN A 93 8.05 10.96 15.31
N THR A 94 9.27 10.95 15.85
CA THR A 94 10.33 11.91 15.47
C THR A 94 10.61 11.92 13.96
N SER A 95 10.61 10.74 13.33
CA SER A 95 10.87 10.59 11.89
C SER A 95 9.89 11.39 11.03
N PHE A 96 8.60 11.32 11.34
CA PHE A 96 7.57 12.04 10.59
C PHE A 96 7.72 13.56 10.74
N LYS A 97 8.05 14.03 11.95
CA LYS A 97 8.24 15.46 12.19
C LYS A 97 9.43 16.00 11.39
N GLU A 98 10.54 15.26 11.36
CA GLU A 98 11.72 15.62 10.57
C GLU A 98 11.43 15.64 9.06
N GLU A 99 10.69 14.64 8.58
CA GLU A 99 10.24 14.57 7.18
C GLU A 99 9.30 15.73 6.83
N PHE A 100 8.29 15.98 7.66
CA PHE A 100 7.39 17.12 7.51
C PHE A 100 8.13 18.46 7.48
N GLU A 101 9.08 18.69 8.40
CA GLU A 101 9.89 19.91 8.40
C GLU A 101 10.75 20.03 7.12
N ALA A 102 11.29 18.93 6.61
CA ALA A 102 12.06 18.91 5.37
C ALA A 102 11.17 19.20 4.14
N ASP A 103 9.95 18.66 4.11
CA ASP A 103 8.97 18.90 3.06
C ASP A 103 8.53 20.36 3.04
N ILE A 104 8.19 20.94 4.20
CA ILE A 104 7.83 22.36 4.29
C ILE A 104 8.98 23.26 3.81
N ARG A 105 10.24 22.95 4.16
CA ARG A 105 11.41 23.70 3.65
C ARG A 105 11.52 23.61 2.13
N THR A 106 11.27 22.42 1.57
CA THR A 106 11.36 22.17 0.13
C THR A 106 10.23 22.88 -0.62
N SER A 107 8.98 22.75 -0.17
CA SER A 107 7.83 23.42 -0.74
C SER A 107 7.94 24.94 -0.63
N LEU A 108 8.49 25.47 0.48
CA LEU A 108 8.72 26.90 0.63
C LEU A 108 9.62 27.47 -0.46
N ALA A 109 10.66 26.73 -0.88
CA ALA A 109 11.55 27.17 -1.95
C ALA A 109 10.89 27.12 -3.34
N GLN A 110 9.91 26.24 -3.54
CA GLN A 110 9.19 26.07 -4.80
C GLN A 110 8.04 27.07 -4.96
N ASP A 111 7.28 27.31 -3.88
CA ASP A 111 6.01 28.03 -3.88
C ASP A 111 6.14 29.47 -3.36
N LEU A 112 7.37 29.98 -3.21
CA LEU A 112 7.60 31.33 -2.70
C LEU A 112 7.03 32.36 -3.68
N GLU A 113 6.11 33.19 -3.19
CA GLU A 113 5.45 34.23 -3.98
C GLU A 113 5.81 35.63 -3.46
N GLY A 114 5.78 36.63 -4.36
CA GLY A 114 5.94 38.04 -4.00
C GLY A 114 7.39 38.49 -3.75
N TYR A 115 8.38 37.67 -4.10
CA TYR A 115 9.79 38.09 -4.07
C TYR A 115 10.15 38.92 -5.30
N GLU A 116 11.12 39.82 -5.14
CA GLU A 116 11.53 40.78 -6.17
C GLU A 116 13.03 40.68 -6.44
N MET A 117 13.44 40.72 -7.72
CA MET A 117 14.84 40.93 -8.09
C MET A 117 15.22 42.38 -7.86
N VAL A 118 16.01 42.62 -6.82
CA VAL A 118 16.51 43.96 -6.50
C VAL A 118 17.64 44.34 -7.45
N SER A 119 18.56 43.40 -7.71
CA SER A 119 19.74 43.66 -8.53
C SER A 119 20.37 42.38 -9.05
N SER A 120 21.18 42.54 -10.09
CA SER A 120 22.17 41.53 -10.50
C SER A 120 23.50 42.21 -10.76
N TRP A 121 24.59 41.49 -10.53
CA TRP A 121 25.93 41.99 -10.77
C TRP A 121 26.75 40.99 -11.58
N ASP A 122 27.27 41.48 -12.70
CA ASP A 122 28.16 40.74 -13.57
C ASP A 122 29.62 41.14 -13.28
N ASN A 123 30.35 40.25 -12.61
CA ASN A 123 31.77 40.39 -12.37
C ASN A 123 32.56 39.73 -13.51
N LYS A 124 32.73 40.46 -14.62
CA LYS A 124 33.47 40.00 -15.80
C LYS A 124 34.93 39.64 -15.51
N LYS A 125 35.53 40.20 -14.46
CA LYS A 125 36.95 39.99 -14.12
C LYS A 125 37.17 38.62 -13.48
N GLU A 126 36.27 38.21 -12.60
CA GLU A 126 36.38 36.94 -11.85
C GLU A 126 35.46 35.85 -12.42
N GLY A 127 34.70 36.19 -13.48
CA GLY A 127 33.80 35.26 -14.14
C GLY A 127 32.63 34.88 -13.24
N GLU A 128 32.09 35.82 -12.47
CA GLU A 128 30.99 35.56 -11.54
C GLU A 128 29.72 36.31 -11.93
N TYR A 129 28.58 35.70 -11.62
CA TYR A 129 27.28 36.31 -11.75
C TYR A 129 26.54 36.25 -10.42
N TRP A 130 26.12 37.42 -9.94
CA TRP A 130 25.47 37.60 -8.65
C TRP A 130 24.01 38.00 -8.84
N VAL A 131 23.13 37.46 -8.00
CA VAL A 131 21.70 37.80 -7.98
C VAL A 131 21.30 38.17 -6.55
N TYR A 132 20.48 39.22 -6.42
CA TYR A 132 19.93 39.68 -5.16
C TYR A 132 18.39 39.74 -5.24
N TYR A 133 17.74 38.89 -4.44
CA TYR A 133 16.31 38.90 -4.18
C TYR A 133 15.96 39.48 -2.81
N ARG A 134 14.76 40.05 -2.71
CA ARG A 134 14.14 40.38 -1.43
C ARG A 134 12.68 39.96 -1.39
N LEU A 135 12.14 39.71 -0.20
CA LEU A 135 10.72 39.45 0.04
C LEU A 135 10.25 40.25 1.26
N SER A 136 9.17 41.01 1.12
CA SER A 136 8.60 41.76 2.27
C SER A 136 8.06 40.80 3.32
N LYS A 137 8.54 40.93 4.56
CA LYS A 137 8.09 40.08 5.69
C LYS A 137 6.60 40.25 5.96
N ASN A 138 6.10 41.49 5.88
CA ASN A 138 4.68 41.80 6.08
C ASN A 138 3.80 41.20 4.99
N GLN A 139 4.23 41.29 3.73
CA GLN A 139 3.48 40.72 2.61
C GLN A 139 3.46 39.19 2.68
N TYR A 140 4.61 38.57 2.98
CA TYR A 140 4.70 37.13 3.19
C TYR A 140 3.77 36.67 4.31
N ALA A 141 3.80 37.32 5.47
CA ALA A 141 2.93 36.99 6.60
C ALA A 141 1.44 37.12 6.25
N LEU A 142 1.05 38.16 5.48
CA LEU A 142 -0.32 38.33 5.01
C LEU A 142 -0.75 37.19 4.08
N LEU A 143 0.06 36.86 3.08
CA LEU A 143 -0.22 35.77 2.14
C LEU A 143 -0.30 34.41 2.85
N LYS A 144 0.64 34.14 3.78
CA LYS A 144 0.63 32.94 4.63
C LYS A 144 -0.69 32.84 5.40
N ARG A 145 -1.11 33.93 6.04
CA ARG A 145 -2.38 33.98 6.80
C ARG A 145 -3.61 33.77 5.91
N ILE A 146 -3.63 34.33 4.69
CA ILE A 146 -4.74 34.13 3.74
C ILE A 146 -4.83 32.66 3.33
N LYS A 147 -3.69 32.04 2.95
CA LYS A 147 -3.64 30.62 2.57
C LYS A 147 -4.06 29.72 3.73
N LEU A 148 -3.53 29.96 4.94
CA LEU A 148 -3.89 29.25 6.16
C LEU A 148 -5.39 29.36 6.48
N ASN A 149 -5.97 30.56 6.45
CA ASN A 149 -7.39 30.75 6.72
C ASN A 149 -8.28 30.04 5.70
N LYS A 150 -7.87 30.01 4.42
CA LYS A 150 -8.58 29.28 3.36
C LYS A 150 -8.55 27.77 3.62
N ALA A 151 -7.39 27.24 3.97
CA ALA A 151 -7.21 25.84 4.35
C ALA A 151 -8.06 25.46 5.56
N LYS A 152 -8.00 26.27 6.64
CA LYS A 152 -8.81 26.08 7.85
C LYS A 152 -10.30 26.11 7.55
N LYS A 153 -10.78 27.04 6.72
CA LYS A 153 -12.20 27.10 6.33
C LYS A 153 -12.64 25.86 5.55
N LEU A 154 -11.83 25.39 4.60
CA LEU A 154 -12.15 24.20 3.80
C LEU A 154 -12.16 22.94 4.66
N SER A 155 -11.15 22.78 5.52
CA SER A 155 -11.05 21.69 6.49
C SER A 155 -12.21 21.71 7.47
N GLN A 156 -12.56 22.87 8.03
CA GLN A 156 -13.74 23.03 8.89
C GLN A 156 -15.02 22.55 8.20
N SER A 157 -15.25 22.91 6.94
CA SER A 157 -16.44 22.43 6.21
C SER A 157 -16.44 20.90 6.07
N TYR A 158 -15.33 20.28 5.66
CA TYR A 158 -15.24 18.82 5.58
C TYR A 158 -15.38 18.14 6.94
N PHE A 159 -14.83 18.72 8.00
CA PHE A 159 -14.96 18.21 9.36
C PHE A 159 -16.41 18.24 9.85
N GLU A 160 -17.12 19.36 9.63
CA GLU A 160 -18.53 19.52 9.98
C GLU A 160 -19.41 18.53 9.18
N GLU A 161 -19.12 18.32 7.90
CA GLU A 161 -19.78 17.30 7.08
C GLU A 161 -19.50 15.88 7.60
N GLY A 162 -18.25 15.58 7.97
CA GLY A 162 -17.89 14.30 8.61
C GLY A 162 -18.65 14.07 9.91
N LYS A 163 -18.81 15.11 10.74
CA LYS A 163 -19.63 15.05 11.97
C LYS A 163 -21.10 14.79 11.69
N GLN A 164 -21.66 15.34 10.60
CA GLN A 164 -23.03 15.03 10.20
C GLN A 164 -23.20 13.56 9.83
N TYR A 165 -22.26 12.97 9.07
CA TYR A 165 -22.28 11.54 8.76
C TYR A 165 -22.08 10.66 10.01
N GLU A 166 -21.18 11.06 10.93
CA GLU A 166 -20.97 10.36 12.21
C GLU A 166 -22.28 10.33 13.03
N ASN A 167 -22.99 11.46 13.13
CA ASN A 167 -24.28 11.56 13.82
C ASN A 167 -25.38 10.71 13.16
N GLN A 168 -25.28 10.47 11.86
CA GLN A 168 -26.19 9.59 11.10
C GLN A 168 -25.76 8.11 11.14
N LEU A 169 -24.65 7.78 11.82
CA LEU A 169 -24.00 6.46 11.83
C LEU A 169 -23.53 5.96 10.46
N ASP A 170 -23.35 6.87 9.49
CA ASP A 170 -22.64 6.58 8.25
C ASP A 170 -21.14 6.78 8.49
N LEU A 171 -20.56 5.84 9.25
CA LEU A 171 -19.19 5.96 9.73
C LEU A 171 -18.16 5.90 8.60
N PHE A 172 -18.48 5.20 7.51
CA PHE A 172 -17.58 5.14 6.35
C PHE A 172 -17.48 6.50 5.67
N GLN A 173 -18.60 7.18 5.43
CA GLN A 173 -18.55 8.54 4.89
C GLN A 173 -17.89 9.50 5.88
N ALA A 174 -18.17 9.40 7.18
CA ALA A 174 -17.52 10.22 8.20
C ALA A 174 -15.98 10.13 8.12
N LEU A 175 -15.43 8.91 8.06
CA LEU A 175 -13.98 8.69 7.92
C LEU A 175 -13.40 9.28 6.64
N ASN A 176 -14.11 9.16 5.50
CA ASN A 176 -13.66 9.77 4.24
C ASN A 176 -13.66 11.30 4.28
N TYR A 177 -14.66 11.92 4.95
CA TYR A 177 -14.68 13.37 5.12
C TYR A 177 -13.61 13.85 6.12
N TYR A 178 -13.29 13.07 7.14
CA TYR A 178 -12.15 13.35 8.01
C TYR A 178 -10.82 13.27 7.27
N ALA A 179 -10.64 12.32 6.35
CA ALA A 179 -9.48 12.29 5.46
C ALA A 179 -9.39 13.54 4.57
N LYS A 180 -10.49 13.95 3.93
CA LYS A 180 -10.53 15.21 3.14
C LYS A 180 -10.23 16.45 3.99
N SER A 181 -10.72 16.46 5.22
CA SER A 181 -10.47 17.53 6.18
C SER A 181 -8.98 17.63 6.52
N LEU A 182 -8.31 16.48 6.70
CA LEU A 182 -6.87 16.38 6.92
C LEU A 182 -6.07 16.84 5.70
N ASP A 183 -6.45 16.41 4.50
CA ASP A 183 -5.81 16.82 3.24
C ASP A 183 -5.82 18.34 3.07
N ALA A 184 -6.89 19.02 3.50
CA ALA A 184 -7.01 20.48 3.39
C ALA A 184 -6.02 21.25 4.28
N ILE A 185 -5.55 20.66 5.39
CA ILE A 185 -4.61 21.28 6.35
C ILE A 185 -3.21 20.65 6.32
N LYS A 186 -2.96 19.66 5.45
CA LYS A 186 -1.72 18.87 5.44
C LYS A 186 -0.44 19.69 5.40
N ASN A 187 -0.45 20.85 4.74
CA ASN A 187 0.72 21.74 4.61
C ASN A 187 0.87 22.74 5.77
N TYR A 188 0.03 22.64 6.80
CA TYR A 188 -0.07 23.62 7.90
C TYR A 188 -0.16 22.95 9.26
N LEU A 189 0.31 21.70 9.39
CA LEU A 189 0.25 20.96 10.66
C LEU A 189 1.10 21.61 11.75
N ASP A 190 2.12 22.40 11.40
CA ASP A 190 2.95 23.21 12.29
C ASP A 190 2.23 24.45 12.85
N GLU A 191 1.13 24.88 12.24
CA GLU A 191 0.44 26.12 12.59
C GLU A 191 -0.64 25.92 13.68
N ASP A 192 -1.15 27.04 14.20
CA ASP A 192 -2.37 27.00 15.00
C ASP A 192 -3.61 26.80 14.10
N LEU A 193 -4.18 25.60 14.17
CA LEU A 193 -5.36 25.19 13.41
C LEU A 193 -6.69 25.45 14.14
N SER A 194 -6.69 26.29 15.17
CA SER A 194 -7.90 26.59 15.94
C SER A 194 -8.94 27.42 15.19
N VAL A 195 -10.20 26.99 15.17
CA VAL A 195 -11.32 27.68 14.53
C VAL A 195 -12.48 27.82 15.50
N MET A 196 -13.30 28.86 15.30
CA MET A 196 -14.55 29.04 16.05
C MET A 196 -15.67 28.30 15.31
N THR A 197 -16.34 27.40 16.01
CA THR A 197 -17.57 26.73 15.57
C THR A 197 -18.76 27.20 16.42
N LEU A 198 -19.95 26.67 16.16
CA LEU A 198 -21.13 26.94 16.98
C LEU A 198 -20.98 26.41 18.41
N ASP A 199 -20.20 25.34 18.59
CA ASP A 199 -20.01 24.65 19.87
C ASP A 199 -18.78 25.15 20.65
N GLY A 200 -18.06 26.13 20.09
CA GLY A 200 -16.90 26.77 20.71
C GLY A 200 -15.65 26.74 19.82
N THR A 201 -14.50 27.01 20.42
CA THR A 201 -13.21 26.93 19.73
C THR A 201 -12.72 25.49 19.71
N ILE A 202 -12.45 24.96 18.52
CA ILE A 202 -11.86 23.63 18.31
C ILE A 202 -10.51 23.74 17.61
N ASN A 203 -9.66 22.73 17.70
CA ASN A 203 -8.42 22.63 16.94
C ASN A 203 -8.56 21.54 15.88
N LEU A 204 -8.66 21.93 14.61
CA LEU A 204 -9.03 21.00 13.52
C LEU A 204 -8.17 19.74 13.49
N GLY A 205 -6.84 19.84 13.61
CA GLY A 205 -5.97 18.67 13.60
C GLY A 205 -6.26 17.73 14.78
N THR A 206 -6.42 18.28 15.98
CA THR A 206 -6.70 17.49 17.19
C THR A 206 -8.08 16.86 17.16
N ASP A 207 -9.09 17.62 16.77
CA ASP A 207 -10.48 17.18 16.73
C ASP A 207 -10.74 16.18 15.60
N ILE A 208 -10.08 16.30 14.45
CA ILE A 208 -10.11 15.28 13.38
C ILE A 208 -9.55 13.96 13.92
N TYR A 209 -8.35 13.98 14.52
CA TYR A 209 -7.72 12.79 15.09
C TYR A 209 -8.65 12.13 16.12
N ASN A 210 -9.14 12.90 17.09
CA ASN A 210 -10.02 12.39 18.14
C ASN A 210 -11.32 11.81 17.58
N SER A 211 -11.86 12.37 16.51
CA SER A 211 -13.08 11.86 15.86
C SER A 211 -12.85 10.52 15.18
N ILE A 212 -11.72 10.36 14.48
CA ILE A 212 -11.33 9.08 13.88
C ILE A 212 -11.14 8.01 14.98
N GLN A 213 -10.40 8.35 16.04
CA GLN A 213 -10.15 7.42 17.15
C GLN A 213 -11.44 7.08 17.90
N ASN A 214 -12.36 8.03 18.07
CA ASN A 214 -13.68 7.77 18.65
C ASN A 214 -14.46 6.76 17.80
N ILE A 215 -14.43 6.90 16.47
CA ILE A 215 -15.08 5.94 15.58
C ILE A 215 -14.51 4.53 15.78
N PHE A 216 -13.19 4.39 15.84
CA PHE A 216 -12.56 3.10 16.05
C PHE A 216 -12.90 2.51 17.42
N ASN A 217 -12.81 3.31 18.48
CA ASN A 217 -13.04 2.84 19.85
C ASN A 217 -14.49 2.45 20.12
N ARG A 218 -15.46 3.11 19.47
CA ARG A 218 -16.89 2.83 19.65
C ARG A 218 -17.44 1.79 18.68
N THR A 219 -16.73 1.48 17.60
CA THR A 219 -17.14 0.44 16.65
C THR A 219 -16.71 -0.94 17.13
N GLU A 220 -17.68 -1.81 17.36
CA GLU A 220 -17.44 -3.21 17.70
C GLU A 220 -17.87 -4.13 16.56
N LEU A 221 -16.98 -5.06 16.21
CA LEU A 221 -17.24 -6.12 15.24
C LEU A 221 -17.39 -7.44 15.99
N THR A 222 -18.57 -8.06 15.94
CA THR A 222 -18.85 -9.34 16.60
C THR A 222 -19.27 -10.41 15.60
N PRO A 223 -18.45 -11.45 15.38
CA PRO A 223 -18.85 -12.62 14.61
C PRO A 223 -20.00 -13.35 15.28
N GLU A 224 -20.98 -13.78 14.49
CA GLU A 224 -22.09 -14.61 14.98
C GLU A 224 -21.57 -15.97 15.51
N LYS A 225 -20.52 -16.49 14.87
CA LYS A 225 -19.79 -17.68 15.31
C LYS A 225 -18.31 -17.34 15.48
N LYS A 226 -17.82 -17.41 16.73
CA LYS A 226 -16.39 -17.20 17.04
C LYS A 226 -15.51 -18.38 16.64
N ALA A 227 -16.11 -19.56 16.51
CA ALA A 227 -15.44 -20.78 16.07
C ALA A 227 -16.31 -21.52 15.05
N ILE A 228 -15.70 -21.95 13.94
CA ILE A 228 -16.36 -22.71 12.88
C ILE A 228 -15.61 -24.03 12.70
N GLN A 229 -16.35 -25.13 12.72
CA GLN A 229 -15.85 -26.46 12.38
C GLN A 229 -16.05 -26.67 10.88
N ILE A 230 -14.97 -26.94 10.14
CA ILE A 230 -15.02 -27.14 8.69
C ILE A 230 -14.10 -28.30 8.29
N GLN A 231 -14.43 -28.99 7.21
CA GLN A 231 -13.58 -30.04 6.67
C GLN A 231 -12.73 -29.50 5.50
N ILE A 232 -11.50 -29.99 5.37
CA ILE A 232 -10.60 -29.62 4.26
C ILE A 232 -11.30 -29.82 2.92
N SER A 233 -11.10 -28.87 2.00
CA SER A 233 -11.66 -28.90 0.65
C SER A 233 -13.19 -28.93 0.56
N THR A 234 -13.89 -28.66 1.66
CA THR A 234 -15.35 -28.54 1.67
C THR A 234 -15.77 -27.07 1.75
N SER A 235 -16.94 -26.74 1.17
CA SER A 235 -17.53 -25.41 1.30
C SER A 235 -18.34 -25.29 2.59
N GLN A 236 -18.26 -24.12 3.23
CA GLN A 236 -19.10 -23.84 4.38
C GLN A 236 -20.51 -23.48 3.90
N LYS A 237 -21.51 -24.32 4.23
CA LYS A 237 -22.90 -24.06 3.80
C LYS A 237 -23.50 -22.78 4.39
N GLU A 238 -23.11 -22.44 5.61
CA GLU A 238 -23.56 -21.23 6.29
C GLU A 238 -22.54 -20.12 6.11
N PRO A 239 -22.92 -18.95 5.58
CA PRO A 239 -21.96 -17.89 5.37
C PRO A 239 -21.45 -17.35 6.72
N ILE A 240 -20.22 -16.82 6.69
CA ILE A 240 -19.65 -16.10 7.80
C ILE A 240 -20.41 -14.78 7.95
N ARG A 241 -21.00 -14.56 9.13
CA ARG A 241 -21.72 -13.33 9.47
C ARG A 241 -21.03 -12.60 10.61
N VAL A 242 -20.83 -11.30 10.42
CA VAL A 242 -20.26 -10.40 11.43
C VAL A 242 -21.18 -9.21 11.61
N LYS A 243 -21.55 -8.94 12.86
CA LYS A 243 -22.36 -7.77 13.23
C LYS A 243 -21.46 -6.60 13.60
N ALA A 244 -21.69 -5.44 13.01
CA ALA A 244 -21.07 -4.19 13.40
C ALA A 244 -22.05 -3.35 14.22
N VAL A 245 -21.62 -2.91 15.40
CA VAL A 245 -22.40 -2.04 16.27
C VAL A 245 -21.57 -0.86 16.73
N TRP A 246 -22.24 0.27 16.90
CA TRP A 246 -21.73 1.46 17.55
C TRP A 246 -22.15 1.46 19.01
N ARG A 247 -21.18 1.49 19.92
CA ARG A 247 -21.41 1.65 21.35
C ARG A 247 -21.67 3.11 21.69
N ALA A 248 -22.95 3.51 21.67
CA ALA A 248 -23.39 4.80 22.20
C ALA A 248 -23.63 4.71 23.71
N ASP A 249 -23.70 5.86 24.36
CA ASP A 249 -23.92 5.94 25.80
C ASP A 249 -25.34 5.45 26.19
N GLU A 250 -26.30 5.55 25.25
CA GLU A 250 -27.69 5.09 25.38
C GLU A 250 -27.89 3.62 24.97
N GLY A 251 -26.82 2.92 24.55
CA GLY A 251 -26.86 1.53 24.10
C GLY A 251 -26.22 1.30 22.72
N GLU A 252 -26.36 0.08 22.22
CA GLU A 252 -25.81 -0.31 20.93
C GLU A 252 -26.71 0.12 19.77
N LYS A 253 -26.12 0.74 18.75
CA LYS A 253 -26.79 1.08 17.49
C LYS A 253 -26.15 0.29 16.35
N THR A 254 -26.94 -0.21 15.40
CA THR A 254 -26.41 -0.94 14.25
C THR A 254 -25.77 0.01 13.24
N ILE A 255 -24.66 -0.40 12.64
CA ILE A 255 -23.95 0.39 11.63
C ILE A 255 -24.19 -0.24 10.25
N SER A 256 -24.87 0.48 9.36
CA SER A 256 -25.09 0.05 7.97
C SER A 256 -24.00 0.56 7.03
N GLN A 257 -23.79 -0.13 5.91
CA GLN A 257 -22.87 0.26 4.83
C GLN A 257 -21.41 0.42 5.27
N LEU A 258 -21.01 -0.21 6.38
CA LEU A 258 -19.64 -0.23 6.84
C LEU A 258 -18.84 -1.25 6.01
N PRO A 259 -17.83 -0.84 5.23
CA PRO A 259 -17.03 -1.77 4.47
C PRO A 259 -16.05 -2.48 5.40
N LEU A 260 -16.01 -3.81 5.30
CA LEU A 260 -15.12 -4.66 6.08
C LEU A 260 -14.25 -5.47 5.13
N HIS A 261 -13.00 -5.66 5.58
CA HIS A 261 -12.06 -6.57 4.98
C HIS A 261 -11.99 -7.87 5.79
N ILE A 262 -12.07 -9.00 5.12
CA ILE A 262 -12.02 -10.33 5.71
C ILE A 262 -10.88 -11.08 5.05
N ASP A 263 -9.92 -11.56 5.82
CA ASP A 263 -8.81 -12.36 5.30
C ASP A 263 -8.27 -13.36 6.32
N PHE A 264 -7.52 -14.34 5.84
CA PHE A 264 -6.82 -15.31 6.68
C PHE A 264 -5.57 -14.67 7.28
N THR A 265 -5.50 -14.62 8.61
CA THR A 265 -4.26 -14.27 9.34
C THR A 265 -3.43 -15.51 9.67
N LYS A 266 -4.06 -16.69 9.70
CA LYS A 266 -3.40 -17.98 9.82
C LYS A 266 -4.12 -19.03 8.99
N GLY A 267 -3.38 -19.71 8.13
CA GLY A 267 -3.97 -20.63 7.16
C GLY A 267 -4.32 -19.94 5.86
N GLU A 268 -5.08 -20.62 5.01
CA GLU A 268 -5.39 -20.18 3.65
C GLU A 268 -6.71 -20.78 3.18
N GLY A 269 -7.43 -20.01 2.37
CA GLY A 269 -8.69 -20.41 1.76
C GLY A 269 -9.22 -19.35 0.80
N ILE A 270 -10.36 -19.66 0.20
CA ILE A 270 -11.06 -18.83 -0.76
C ILE A 270 -12.34 -18.32 -0.11
N LEU A 271 -12.43 -17.00 0.04
CA LEU A 271 -13.61 -16.31 0.56
C LEU A 271 -13.78 -14.93 -0.09
N ASN A 272 -14.96 -14.35 0.05
CA ASN A 272 -15.21 -12.97 -0.36
C ASN A 272 -14.57 -12.01 0.65
N ARG A 273 -13.46 -11.38 0.25
CA ARG A 273 -12.62 -10.57 1.15
C ARG A 273 -13.16 -9.17 1.42
N LYS A 274 -13.91 -8.60 0.48
CA LYS A 274 -14.52 -7.27 0.62
C LYS A 274 -16.01 -7.43 0.77
N VAL A 275 -16.53 -7.00 1.91
CA VAL A 275 -17.96 -7.07 2.24
C VAL A 275 -18.39 -5.76 2.88
N SER A 276 -19.70 -5.52 2.97
CA SER A 276 -20.23 -4.35 3.67
C SER A 276 -21.41 -4.76 4.53
N THR A 277 -21.64 -4.01 5.61
CA THR A 277 -22.79 -4.28 6.48
C THR A 277 -24.10 -3.86 5.82
N ASP A 278 -25.14 -4.66 6.04
CA ASP A 278 -26.50 -4.36 5.61
C ASP A 278 -27.21 -3.38 6.57
N GLN A 279 -28.50 -3.12 6.33
CA GLN A 279 -29.35 -2.25 7.17
C GLN A 279 -29.50 -2.72 8.63
N PHE A 280 -29.19 -3.99 8.93
CA PHE A 280 -29.24 -4.56 10.27
C PHE A 280 -27.85 -4.66 10.92
N GLY A 281 -26.82 -4.14 10.24
CA GLY A 281 -25.44 -4.15 10.70
C GLY A 281 -24.69 -5.45 10.42
N TYR A 282 -25.21 -6.35 9.59
CA TYR A 282 -24.54 -7.62 9.29
C TYR A 282 -23.77 -7.55 7.98
N ALA A 283 -22.47 -7.88 8.03
CA ALA A 283 -21.67 -8.19 6.87
C ALA A 283 -21.60 -9.71 6.67
N THR A 284 -21.74 -10.15 5.43
CA THR A 284 -21.81 -11.58 5.08
C THR A 284 -20.72 -11.94 4.08
N SER A 285 -19.90 -12.94 4.39
CA SER A 285 -18.88 -13.51 3.49
C SER A 285 -19.07 -15.00 3.32
N GLN A 286 -18.93 -15.48 2.10
CA GLN A 286 -19.00 -16.89 1.78
C GLN A 286 -17.59 -17.49 1.83
N LEU A 287 -17.39 -18.48 2.71
CA LEU A 287 -16.18 -19.30 2.71
C LEU A 287 -16.38 -20.47 1.74
N SER A 288 -15.85 -20.29 0.52
CA SER A 288 -15.98 -21.28 -0.54
C SER A 288 -15.10 -22.50 -0.26
N LYS A 289 -13.87 -22.28 0.22
CA LYS A 289 -12.91 -23.37 0.43
C LYS A 289 -11.86 -23.04 1.47
N VAL A 290 -11.43 -24.04 2.23
CA VAL A 290 -10.18 -24.00 3.02
C VAL A 290 -9.15 -24.88 2.34
N THR A 291 -8.02 -24.28 1.95
CA THR A 291 -6.93 -24.97 1.23
C THR A 291 -5.78 -25.32 2.15
N SER A 292 -5.61 -24.58 3.26
CA SER A 292 -4.56 -24.89 4.22
C SER A 292 -4.87 -26.14 5.05
N LYS A 293 -3.82 -26.93 5.29
CA LYS A 293 -3.85 -28.18 6.06
C LYS A 293 -3.75 -27.95 7.57
N GLN A 294 -3.58 -26.70 8.00
CA GLN A 294 -3.44 -26.38 9.42
C GLN A 294 -4.76 -26.65 10.13
N LYS A 295 -4.70 -27.43 11.22
CA LYS A 295 -5.89 -27.78 12.02
C LYS A 295 -6.55 -26.56 12.65
N LEU A 296 -5.77 -25.59 13.10
CA LEU A 296 -6.26 -24.35 13.70
C LEU A 296 -5.84 -23.17 12.81
N GLN A 297 -6.83 -22.56 12.18
CA GLN A 297 -6.69 -21.40 11.30
C GLN A 297 -7.45 -20.21 11.90
N GLU A 298 -7.13 -19.01 11.41
CA GLU A 298 -7.69 -17.76 11.90
C GLU A 298 -8.07 -16.88 10.72
N ILE A 299 -9.31 -16.42 10.71
CA ILE A 299 -9.79 -15.35 9.85
C ILE A 299 -9.88 -14.09 10.71
N THR A 300 -9.37 -12.97 10.22
CA THR A 300 -9.59 -11.66 10.81
C THR A 300 -10.55 -10.87 9.93
N VAL A 301 -11.50 -10.21 10.59
CA VAL A 301 -12.42 -9.25 10.01
C VAL A 301 -12.07 -7.89 10.56
N SER A 302 -11.73 -6.93 9.70
CA SER A 302 -11.36 -5.57 10.08
C SER A 302 -12.15 -4.54 9.27
N LEU A 303 -12.20 -3.32 9.77
CA LEU A 303 -12.65 -2.18 8.97
C LEU A 303 -11.79 -2.05 7.69
N ASP A 304 -12.42 -1.87 6.54
CA ASP A 304 -11.71 -1.62 5.28
C ASP A 304 -11.36 -0.13 5.17
N LEU A 305 -10.07 0.18 5.30
CA LEU A 305 -9.52 1.53 5.18
C LEU A 305 -8.78 1.74 3.85
N SER A 306 -8.88 0.82 2.88
CA SER A 306 -8.10 0.87 1.63
C SER A 306 -8.38 2.09 0.76
N SER A 307 -9.53 2.77 0.92
CA SER A 307 -9.82 4.03 0.22
C SER A 307 -9.09 5.24 0.81
N ILE A 308 -8.59 5.14 2.04
CA ILE A 308 -7.92 6.21 2.78
C ILE A 308 -6.41 5.93 2.90
N LEU A 309 -6.07 4.65 3.10
CA LEU A 309 -4.71 4.14 3.24
C LEU A 309 -4.30 3.40 1.95
N ASP A 310 -4.10 4.17 0.89
CA ASP A 310 -3.52 3.68 -0.36
C ASP A 310 -2.03 4.01 -0.39
N ASP A 311 -1.18 2.99 -0.49
CA ASP A 311 0.28 3.14 -0.53
C ASP A 311 0.77 3.99 -1.72
N ASN A 312 -0.06 4.17 -2.76
CA ASN A 312 0.24 5.02 -3.91
C ASN A 312 -0.12 6.50 -3.69
N ASN A 313 -0.80 6.83 -2.58
CA ASN A 313 -1.20 8.19 -2.26
C ASN A 313 -0.05 8.94 -1.60
N GLU A 314 0.24 10.16 -2.07
CA GLU A 314 1.23 11.05 -1.48
C GLU A 314 0.98 11.35 0.01
N ASN A 315 -0.27 11.22 0.47
CA ASN A 315 -0.68 11.46 1.85
C ASN A 315 -0.69 10.19 2.71
N TYR A 316 -0.16 9.06 2.22
CA TYR A 316 -0.22 7.78 2.93
C TYR A 316 0.34 7.85 4.36
N GLU A 317 1.55 8.38 4.55
CA GLU A 317 2.19 8.44 5.87
C GLU A 317 1.42 9.34 6.84
N LEU A 318 0.91 10.48 6.36
CA LEU A 318 0.06 11.36 7.14
C LEU A 318 -1.25 10.65 7.54
N ASN A 319 -1.93 10.01 6.59
CA ASN A 319 -3.17 9.29 6.86
C ASN A 319 -2.93 8.14 7.85
N LYS A 320 -1.85 7.40 7.71
CA LYS A 320 -1.49 6.31 8.63
C LYS A 320 -1.32 6.78 10.08
N LEU A 321 -0.76 7.98 10.29
CA LEU A 321 -0.65 8.56 11.64
C LEU A 321 -1.99 8.90 12.27
N PHE A 322 -2.94 9.41 11.47
CA PHE A 322 -4.26 9.80 11.97
C PHE A 322 -5.22 8.61 12.11
N PHE A 323 -5.16 7.67 11.17
CA PHE A 323 -6.04 6.49 11.09
C PHE A 323 -5.43 5.22 11.70
N THR A 324 -4.28 5.30 12.36
CA THR A 324 -3.70 4.26 13.24
C THR A 324 -4.21 2.82 12.98
N PRO A 325 -3.82 2.19 11.85
CA PRO A 325 -4.47 0.98 11.35
C PRO A 325 -4.51 -0.17 12.36
N GLU A 326 -3.54 -0.21 13.27
CA GLU A 326 -3.43 -1.19 14.34
C GLU A 326 -4.59 -1.09 15.35
N SER A 327 -5.12 0.11 15.54
CA SER A 327 -6.22 0.46 16.43
C SER A 327 -7.60 0.36 15.76
N ALA A 328 -7.63 0.17 14.44
CA ALA A 328 -8.88 0.02 13.70
C ALA A 328 -9.69 -1.20 14.19
N PRO A 329 -11.03 -1.12 14.19
CA PRO A 329 -11.90 -2.20 14.63
C PRO A 329 -11.58 -3.51 13.93
N LYS A 330 -11.36 -4.57 14.71
CA LYS A 330 -11.09 -5.90 14.20
C LYS A 330 -11.62 -6.99 15.12
N SER A 331 -11.98 -8.11 14.54
CA SER A 331 -12.37 -9.32 15.26
C SER A 331 -11.83 -10.56 14.57
N LYS A 332 -11.73 -11.65 15.34
CA LYS A 332 -11.16 -12.92 14.91
C LYS A 332 -12.21 -14.03 14.92
N ILE A 333 -12.08 -14.93 13.96
CA ILE A 333 -12.87 -16.15 13.86
C ILE A 333 -11.90 -17.31 13.77
N LEU A 334 -12.04 -18.26 14.69
CA LEU A 334 -11.24 -19.47 14.68
C LEU A 334 -11.88 -20.50 13.76
N LEU A 335 -11.05 -21.11 12.90
CA LEU A 335 -11.44 -22.23 12.08
C LEU A 335 -10.77 -23.49 12.60
N ASN A 336 -11.58 -24.45 13.00
CA ASN A 336 -11.15 -25.79 13.33
C ASN A 336 -11.35 -26.67 12.11
N VAL A 337 -10.23 -27.01 11.49
CA VAL A 337 -10.19 -27.70 10.21
C VAL A 337 -9.94 -29.18 10.46
N GLU A 338 -10.93 -30.00 10.11
CA GLU A 338 -10.89 -31.45 10.20
C GLU A 338 -10.60 -32.08 8.83
N ARG A 339 -9.90 -33.22 8.84
CA ARG A 339 -9.71 -34.01 7.62
C ARG A 339 -10.99 -34.76 7.27
N LEU A 340 -11.20 -35.03 5.99
CA LEU A 340 -12.37 -35.75 5.52
C LEU A 340 -12.25 -37.24 5.89
N LYS A 341 -13.27 -37.83 6.51
CA LYS A 341 -13.25 -39.27 6.83
C LYS A 341 -13.40 -40.09 5.55
N ALA A 342 -12.42 -40.93 5.24
CA ALA A 342 -12.41 -41.75 4.02
C ALA A 342 -12.27 -43.24 4.35
N TYR A 343 -12.90 -44.09 3.55
CA TYR A 343 -12.64 -45.53 3.54
C TYR A 343 -11.79 -45.85 2.31
N MET A 344 -10.67 -46.55 2.49
CA MET A 344 -9.74 -46.87 1.40
C MET A 344 -9.88 -48.33 0.98
N ASN A 345 -10.09 -48.53 -0.32
CA ASN A 345 -9.93 -49.82 -0.99
C ASN A 345 -8.63 -49.78 -1.78
N PHE A 346 -7.77 -50.77 -1.56
CA PHE A 346 -6.51 -50.89 -2.28
C PHE A 346 -6.39 -52.29 -2.87
N SER A 347 -6.12 -52.35 -4.16
CA SER A 347 -5.85 -53.59 -4.89
C SER A 347 -4.56 -53.42 -5.68
N GLU A 348 -3.64 -54.36 -5.52
CA GLU A 348 -2.35 -54.34 -6.20
C GLU A 348 -2.13 -55.64 -6.97
N LYS A 349 -1.73 -55.49 -8.23
CA LYS A 349 -1.24 -56.60 -9.06
C LYS A 349 0.22 -56.41 -9.38
N ILE A 350 1.00 -57.46 -9.19
CA ILE A 350 2.41 -57.50 -9.59
C ILE A 350 2.58 -58.65 -10.56
N PHE A 351 2.96 -58.32 -11.80
CA PHE A 351 3.22 -59.29 -12.87
C PHE A 351 2.02 -60.22 -13.15
N GLY A 352 0.80 -59.70 -13.00
CA GLY A 352 -0.44 -60.43 -13.22
C GLY A 352 -1.02 -61.15 -11.99
N GLU A 353 -0.30 -61.17 -10.87
CA GLU A 353 -0.74 -61.81 -9.62
C GLU A 353 -1.15 -60.77 -8.57
N ASP A 354 -2.21 -61.06 -7.81
CA ASP A 354 -2.63 -60.20 -6.70
C ASP A 354 -1.57 -60.20 -5.59
N SER A 355 -1.16 -59.00 -5.17
CA SER A 355 -0.15 -58.78 -4.14
C SER A 355 -0.79 -58.27 -2.85
N LYS A 356 -0.27 -58.76 -1.72
CA LYS A 356 -0.61 -58.29 -0.37
C LYS A 356 0.60 -57.74 0.38
N ARG A 357 1.60 -57.24 -0.37
CA ARG A 357 2.84 -56.69 0.21
C ARG A 357 2.58 -55.47 1.10
N GLY A 358 1.55 -54.67 0.78
CA GLY A 358 1.10 -53.51 1.58
C GLY A 358 2.09 -52.34 1.63
N ILE A 359 3.23 -52.39 0.93
CA ILE A 359 4.25 -51.33 0.96
C ILE A 359 3.71 -50.06 0.31
N LEU A 360 3.23 -50.17 -0.94
CA LEU A 360 2.65 -49.04 -1.66
C LEU A 360 1.39 -48.53 -0.96
N GLU A 361 0.52 -49.44 -0.51
CA GLU A 361 -0.68 -49.10 0.28
C GLU A 361 -0.34 -48.20 1.47
N ASN A 362 0.64 -48.59 2.30
CA ASN A 362 1.04 -47.83 3.49
C ASN A 362 1.63 -46.47 3.13
N ASN A 363 2.45 -46.38 2.07
CA ASN A 363 3.03 -45.12 1.62
C ASN A 363 1.95 -44.15 1.12
N LEU A 364 1.00 -44.63 0.30
CA LEU A 364 -0.12 -43.83 -0.19
C LEU A 364 -1.06 -43.42 0.95
N LYS A 365 -1.37 -44.35 1.85
CA LYS A 365 -2.20 -44.07 3.02
C LYS A 365 -1.56 -43.00 3.90
N LYS A 366 -0.23 -43.04 4.10
CA LYS A 366 0.50 -42.00 4.84
C LYS A 366 0.38 -40.64 4.15
N GLU A 367 0.74 -40.56 2.87
CA GLU A 367 0.72 -39.32 2.10
C GLU A 367 -0.69 -38.69 2.08
N LEU A 368 -1.72 -39.48 1.78
CA LEU A 368 -3.08 -38.99 1.70
C LEU A 368 -3.67 -38.67 3.09
N SER A 369 -3.21 -39.33 4.16
CA SER A 369 -3.60 -39.01 5.54
C SER A 369 -3.02 -37.69 6.02
N GLU A 370 -1.80 -37.36 5.59
CA GLU A 370 -1.15 -36.11 5.97
C GLU A 370 -1.87 -34.92 5.36
N ASN A 371 -2.43 -35.10 4.16
CA ASN A 371 -2.97 -34.01 3.34
C ASN A 371 -4.49 -33.85 3.37
N PHE A 372 -5.27 -34.93 3.28
CA PHE A 372 -6.71 -34.85 2.96
C PHE A 372 -7.60 -35.64 3.90
N PHE A 373 -7.20 -36.87 4.21
CA PHE A 373 -8.12 -37.86 4.76
C PHE A 373 -7.78 -38.26 6.20
N SER A 374 -8.82 -38.62 6.93
CA SER A 374 -8.71 -39.45 8.13
C SER A 374 -9.31 -40.81 7.77
N PHE A 375 -8.44 -41.81 7.55
CA PHE A 375 -8.93 -43.12 7.13
C PHE A 375 -9.63 -43.86 8.27
N THR A 376 -10.78 -44.46 7.96
CA THR A 376 -11.56 -45.33 8.84
C THR A 376 -11.67 -46.72 8.23
N ASN A 377 -11.72 -47.75 9.08
CA ASN A 377 -12.02 -49.13 8.65
C ASN A 377 -13.52 -49.43 8.63
N ASP A 378 -14.34 -48.50 9.15
CA ASP A 378 -15.79 -48.59 9.13
C ASP A 378 -16.33 -47.76 7.95
N LYS A 379 -16.90 -48.46 6.95
CA LYS A 379 -17.44 -47.87 5.73
C LYS A 379 -18.62 -46.94 6.02
N ASP A 380 -19.41 -47.23 7.06
CA ASP A 380 -20.60 -46.43 7.40
C ASP A 380 -20.22 -45.08 8.03
N GLN A 381 -19.00 -44.97 8.56
CA GLN A 381 -18.45 -43.73 9.10
C GLN A 381 -17.70 -42.88 8.07
N ALA A 382 -17.49 -43.40 6.85
CA ALA A 382 -16.79 -42.69 5.80
C ALA A 382 -17.74 -41.74 5.06
N LYS A 383 -17.23 -40.57 4.68
CA LYS A 383 -17.92 -39.65 3.78
C LYS A 383 -17.61 -39.95 2.32
N VAL A 384 -16.40 -40.42 2.06
CA VAL A 384 -15.92 -40.78 0.73
C VAL A 384 -15.27 -42.16 0.75
N ILE A 385 -15.37 -42.85 -0.37
CA ILE A 385 -14.65 -44.09 -0.65
C ILE A 385 -13.55 -43.76 -1.65
N LEU A 386 -12.32 -44.11 -1.31
CA LEU A 386 -11.16 -43.97 -2.17
C LEU A 386 -10.74 -45.36 -2.67
N ASP A 387 -10.90 -45.60 -3.96
CA ASP A 387 -10.47 -46.82 -4.63
C ASP A 387 -9.15 -46.56 -5.35
N ILE A 388 -8.12 -47.34 -5.00
CA ILE A 388 -6.80 -47.29 -5.61
C ILE A 388 -6.48 -48.66 -6.19
N ASN A 389 -6.33 -48.73 -7.51
CA ASN A 389 -5.95 -49.95 -8.21
C ASN A 389 -4.59 -49.77 -8.85
N THR A 390 -3.68 -50.71 -8.59
CA THR A 390 -2.31 -50.64 -9.11
C THR A 390 -1.93 -51.90 -9.86
N ASN A 391 -1.14 -51.73 -10.92
CA ASN A 391 -0.65 -52.83 -11.72
C ASN A 391 0.81 -52.61 -12.11
N VAL A 392 1.68 -53.55 -11.73
CA VAL A 392 3.09 -53.56 -12.11
C VAL A 392 3.32 -54.57 -13.22
N THR A 393 3.85 -54.11 -14.34
CA THR A 393 4.22 -54.94 -15.49
C THR A 393 5.74 -55.06 -15.62
N LYS A 394 6.21 -56.20 -16.17
CA LYS A 394 7.63 -56.40 -16.45
C LYS A 394 8.00 -55.61 -17.70
N GLY A 395 9.04 -54.79 -17.57
CA GLY A 395 9.70 -54.15 -18.70
C GLY A 395 10.85 -55.00 -19.24
N GLU A 396 11.70 -54.34 -20.02
CA GLU A 396 12.91 -54.92 -20.58
C GLU A 396 14.02 -55.11 -19.53
N ILE A 397 14.90 -56.07 -19.76
CA ILE A 397 16.16 -56.20 -19.03
C ILE A 397 17.24 -55.54 -19.89
N LYS A 398 17.92 -54.53 -19.35
CA LYS A 398 19.05 -53.88 -20.03
C LYS A 398 20.36 -54.48 -19.56
N GLU A 399 21.05 -55.14 -20.48
CA GLU A 399 22.36 -55.71 -20.25
C GLU A 399 23.44 -54.82 -20.87
N GLY A 400 24.34 -54.31 -20.02
CA GLY A 400 25.58 -53.64 -20.41
C GLY A 400 26.79 -54.53 -20.15
N ARG A 401 28.00 -54.07 -20.51
CA ARG A 401 29.22 -54.88 -20.44
C ARG A 401 29.48 -55.49 -19.05
N ASN A 402 29.05 -54.83 -17.97
CA ASN A 402 29.23 -55.26 -16.58
C ASN A 402 27.99 -55.00 -15.69
N TYR A 403 26.78 -54.86 -16.27
CA TYR A 403 25.57 -54.62 -15.48
C TYR A 403 24.32 -55.19 -16.14
N THR A 404 23.37 -55.62 -15.33
CA THR A 404 22.03 -56.04 -15.76
C THR A 404 21.03 -55.21 -14.99
N VAL A 405 20.16 -54.46 -15.66
CA VAL A 405 19.14 -53.62 -15.03
C VAL A 405 17.76 -54.15 -15.39
N TYR A 406 16.96 -54.43 -14.37
CA TYR A 406 15.59 -54.88 -14.51
C TYR A 406 14.68 -53.67 -14.50
N ILE A 407 13.83 -53.53 -15.52
CA ILE A 407 12.88 -52.42 -15.63
C ILE A 407 11.47 -52.93 -15.35
N VAL A 408 10.68 -52.13 -14.64
CA VAL A 408 9.24 -52.34 -14.45
C VAL A 408 8.49 -51.05 -14.70
N TYR A 409 7.20 -51.18 -15.00
CA TYR A 409 6.28 -50.06 -15.18
C TYR A 409 5.09 -50.25 -14.25
N LEU A 410 4.72 -49.20 -13.53
CA LEU A 410 3.62 -49.19 -12.58
C LEU A 410 2.55 -48.21 -13.05
N ASP A 411 1.32 -48.71 -13.19
CA ASP A 411 0.13 -47.90 -13.40
C ASP A 411 -0.65 -47.81 -12.08
N CYS A 412 -1.14 -46.62 -11.73
CA CYS A 412 -2.02 -46.42 -10.58
C CYS A 412 -3.27 -45.64 -11.01
N PHE A 413 -4.43 -46.20 -10.69
CA PHE A 413 -5.75 -45.62 -10.95
C PHE A 413 -6.40 -45.21 -9.63
N PHE A 414 -6.94 -43.99 -9.58
CA PHE A 414 -7.59 -43.40 -8.42
C PHE A 414 -9.04 -43.07 -8.76
N SER A 415 -9.96 -43.50 -7.91
CA SER A 415 -11.36 -43.06 -7.93
C SER A 415 -11.80 -42.65 -6.54
N LEU A 416 -12.48 -41.50 -6.43
CA LEU A 416 -13.10 -41.02 -5.21
C LEU A 416 -14.61 -40.95 -5.42
N THR A 417 -15.37 -41.59 -4.54
CA THR A 417 -16.83 -41.65 -4.62
C THR A 417 -17.46 -41.10 -3.33
N ASP A 418 -18.45 -40.22 -3.45
CA ASP A 418 -19.23 -39.73 -2.31
C ASP A 418 -20.20 -40.82 -1.83
N VAL A 419 -20.17 -41.15 -0.53
CA VAL A 419 -20.95 -42.26 0.05
C VAL A 419 -22.45 -41.98 0.04
N LYS A 420 -22.87 -40.72 0.16
CA LYS A 420 -24.30 -40.36 0.26
C LYS A 420 -25.00 -40.37 -1.08
N THR A 421 -24.31 -39.88 -2.10
CA THR A 421 -24.86 -39.71 -3.45
C THR A 421 -24.50 -40.86 -4.38
N GLY A 422 -23.42 -41.60 -4.07
CA GLY A 422 -22.86 -42.63 -4.95
C GLY A 422 -22.18 -42.08 -6.20
N MET A 423 -21.99 -40.75 -6.29
CA MET A 423 -21.36 -40.12 -7.45
C MET A 423 -19.83 -40.19 -7.33
N GLU A 424 -19.17 -40.53 -8.44
CA GLU A 424 -17.73 -40.41 -8.59
C GLU A 424 -17.37 -38.92 -8.70
N ILE A 425 -16.67 -38.41 -7.69
CA ILE A 425 -16.29 -36.99 -7.57
C ILE A 425 -14.86 -36.74 -8.08
N PHE A 426 -14.06 -37.80 -8.26
CA PHE A 426 -12.72 -37.73 -8.83
C PHE A 426 -12.34 -39.04 -9.50
N ASN A 427 -11.68 -38.95 -10.64
CA ASN A 427 -11.11 -40.09 -11.34
C ASN A 427 -9.86 -39.64 -12.10
N ASP A 428 -8.74 -40.30 -11.84
CA ASP A 428 -7.48 -39.98 -12.52
C ASP A 428 -6.50 -41.15 -12.42
N ALA A 429 -5.43 -41.10 -13.21
CA ALA A 429 -4.41 -42.14 -13.21
C ALA A 429 -3.02 -41.60 -13.53
N ILE A 430 -2.02 -42.32 -13.02
CA ILE A 430 -0.62 -42.20 -13.44
C ILE A 430 -0.25 -43.48 -14.16
N TYR A 431 0.48 -43.34 -15.27
CA TYR A 431 0.80 -44.44 -16.17
C TYR A 431 2.30 -44.58 -16.32
N GLU A 432 2.73 -45.82 -16.55
CA GLU A 432 4.11 -46.17 -16.92
C GLU A 432 5.19 -45.64 -15.96
N VAL A 433 4.89 -45.55 -14.66
CA VAL A 433 5.86 -45.10 -13.68
C VAL A 433 7.02 -46.09 -13.61
N LYS A 434 8.19 -45.63 -14.01
CA LYS A 434 9.35 -46.49 -14.27
C LYS A 434 10.18 -46.74 -13.01
N GLY A 435 10.40 -48.01 -12.68
CA GLY A 435 11.42 -48.45 -11.73
C GLY A 435 12.53 -49.23 -12.43
N MET A 436 13.79 -49.05 -12.01
CA MET A 436 14.95 -49.70 -12.63
C MET A 436 16.11 -49.99 -11.67
N LYS A 437 16.25 -51.25 -11.24
CA LYS A 437 17.34 -51.66 -10.34
C LYS A 437 18.22 -52.76 -10.93
N PRO A 438 19.53 -52.76 -10.60
CA PRO A 438 20.47 -53.73 -11.13
C PRO A 438 20.39 -55.13 -10.47
N ILE A 439 19.54 -55.30 -9.47
CA ILE A 439 19.51 -56.49 -8.61
C ILE A 439 18.45 -57.48 -9.08
N SER A 440 17.19 -57.06 -9.11
CA SER A 440 16.06 -57.90 -9.53
C SER A 440 14.83 -57.05 -9.86
N TYR A 441 13.82 -57.69 -10.47
CA TYR A 441 12.50 -57.10 -10.66
C TYR A 441 11.88 -56.60 -9.35
N ASP A 442 12.04 -57.30 -8.22
CA ASP A 442 11.48 -56.87 -6.92
C ASP A 442 12.08 -55.56 -6.42
N TYR A 443 13.39 -55.34 -6.61
CA TYR A 443 14.02 -54.07 -6.28
C TYR A 443 13.57 -52.97 -7.23
N ALA A 444 13.35 -53.28 -8.51
CA ALA A 444 12.80 -52.34 -9.48
C ALA A 444 11.35 -51.95 -9.12
N VAL A 445 10.53 -52.88 -8.61
CA VAL A 445 9.18 -52.60 -8.10
C VAL A 445 9.23 -51.60 -6.95
N ARG A 446 10.13 -51.77 -5.98
CA ARG A 446 10.27 -50.82 -4.86
C ARG A 446 10.62 -49.42 -5.33
N GLU A 447 11.51 -49.29 -6.31
CA GLU A 447 11.82 -47.99 -6.89
C GLU A 447 10.63 -47.39 -7.64
N ALA A 448 9.85 -48.21 -8.37
CA ALA A 448 8.63 -47.74 -9.01
C ALA A 448 7.61 -47.22 -7.98
N TYR A 449 7.51 -47.84 -6.79
CA TYR A 449 6.67 -47.31 -5.71
C TYR A 449 7.12 -45.93 -5.23
N ASP A 450 8.43 -45.75 -4.99
CA ASP A 450 8.96 -44.46 -4.53
C ASP A 450 8.72 -43.37 -5.59
N GLN A 451 8.92 -43.69 -6.87
CA GLN A 451 8.62 -42.78 -7.98
C GLN A 451 7.13 -42.49 -8.09
N ALA A 452 6.25 -43.48 -7.92
CA ALA A 452 4.80 -43.28 -8.00
C ALA A 452 4.30 -42.35 -6.89
N VAL A 453 4.80 -42.49 -5.65
CA VAL A 453 4.47 -41.58 -4.56
C VAL A 453 4.88 -40.14 -4.90
N SER A 454 6.09 -39.95 -5.46
CA SER A 454 6.56 -38.64 -5.92
C SER A 454 5.66 -38.07 -7.03
N GLU A 455 5.28 -38.89 -8.01
CA GLU A 455 4.46 -38.46 -9.14
C GLU A 455 3.03 -38.11 -8.71
N ILE A 456 2.44 -38.87 -7.78
CA ILE A 456 1.15 -38.58 -7.15
C ILE A 456 1.18 -37.21 -6.44
N ASN A 457 2.26 -36.90 -5.73
CA ASN A 457 2.43 -35.61 -5.07
C ASN A 457 2.47 -34.43 -6.04
N ASN A 458 3.00 -34.65 -7.25
CA ASN A 458 3.12 -33.61 -8.26
C ASN A 458 1.88 -33.50 -9.17
N THR A 459 1.07 -34.55 -9.29
CA THR A 459 -0.01 -34.63 -10.29
C THR A 459 -1.39 -34.81 -9.66
N ILE A 460 -1.57 -35.82 -8.81
CA ILE A 460 -2.86 -36.17 -8.21
C ILE A 460 -3.21 -35.26 -7.04
N VAL A 461 -2.28 -35.03 -6.11
CA VAL A 461 -2.47 -34.17 -4.92
C VAL A 461 -2.92 -32.74 -5.30
N PRO A 462 -2.31 -32.06 -6.29
CA PRO A 462 -2.78 -30.75 -6.74
C PRO A 462 -4.20 -30.76 -7.32
N LYS A 463 -4.60 -31.83 -8.02
CA LYS A 463 -5.95 -31.96 -8.56
C LYS A 463 -6.98 -32.21 -7.46
N LEU A 464 -6.65 -33.05 -6.47
CA LEU A 464 -7.48 -33.23 -5.26
C LEU A 464 -7.68 -31.92 -4.50
N ASN A 465 -6.68 -31.03 -4.46
CA ASN A 465 -6.82 -29.69 -3.88
C ASN A 465 -7.78 -28.77 -4.66
N GLN A 466 -8.13 -29.09 -5.91
CA GLN A 466 -9.06 -28.31 -6.72
C GLN A 466 -10.51 -28.76 -6.57
N LEU A 467 -10.75 -29.99 -6.10
CA LEU A 467 -12.10 -30.53 -5.92
C LEU A 467 -12.86 -29.87 -4.77
N ASP A 468 -14.15 -29.68 -4.98
CA ASP A 468 -15.10 -29.35 -3.92
C ASP A 468 -15.69 -30.67 -3.39
N LEU A 469 -15.21 -31.10 -2.21
CA LEU A 469 -15.58 -32.36 -1.56
C LEU A 469 -16.75 -32.18 -0.56
#